data_AF-A0A7K2E1F6-F1
#
_entry.id   AF-A0A7K2E1F6-F1
#
_cell.length_a   1.000
_cell.length_b   1.000
_cell.length_c   1.000
_cell.angle_alpha   90.00
_cell.angle_beta   90.00
_cell.angle_gamma   90.00
#
_symmetry.space_group_name_H-M   'P 1'
#
loop_
_entity.id
_entity.type
_entity.pdbx_description
1 polymer ?
#
loop_
_entity_poly.entity_id
_entity_poly.type
_entity_poly.pdbx_seq_one_letter_code
_entity_poly.pdbx_strand_id
1 'polypeptide(L)'
;MKNTVADFTLFSQFSYYAHNITDDTPWGTGDLIPMGAYDFAWPVASTGLIPALSLRYGGIDTAGISWIDSVTPYAEWSTILKTVDDYNASTLVTLGASWTVLGALYVYSDLAISDGNFFVGNTGDDYGNILTGVNHVGANGNNQWHWRLNFNFGYYF
;
A
#
# COMPACT_ATOMS: atom_id res chain seq x y z
N MET A 1 15.76 -3.76 6.98
CA MET A 1 16.56 -4.94 7.37
C MET A 1 16.08 -6.14 6.58
N LYS A 2 16.98 -7.08 6.25
CA LYS A 2 16.66 -8.33 5.55
C LYS A 2 17.07 -9.50 6.45
N ASN A 3 16.13 -10.41 6.70
CA ASN A 3 16.35 -11.63 7.48
C ASN A 3 15.91 -12.83 6.64
N THR A 4 16.65 -13.94 6.70
CA THR A 4 16.32 -15.16 5.95
C THR A 4 16.32 -16.36 6.89
N VAL A 5 15.29 -17.20 6.80
CA VAL A 5 15.18 -18.47 7.52
C VAL A 5 14.57 -19.50 6.57
N ALA A 6 15.31 -20.58 6.29
CA ALA A 6 14.96 -21.55 5.26
C ALA A 6 14.60 -20.83 3.93
N ASP A 7 13.47 -21.16 3.33
CA ASP A 7 12.99 -20.54 2.09
C ASP A 7 12.31 -19.18 2.31
N PHE A 8 12.22 -18.68 3.53
CA PHE A 8 11.57 -17.41 3.81
C PHE A 8 12.58 -16.27 3.90
N THR A 9 12.25 -15.15 3.26
CA THR A 9 12.95 -13.88 3.44
C THR A 9 11.99 -12.82 3.95
N LEU A 10 12.28 -12.25 5.12
CA LEU A 10 11.56 -11.14 5.71
C LEU A 10 12.35 -9.85 5.50
N PHE A 11 11.71 -8.89 4.84
CA PHE A 11 12.15 -7.51 4.73
C PHE A 11 11.37 -6.68 5.73
N SER A 12 12.06 -5.87 6.51
CA SER A 12 11.44 -4.88 7.38
C SER A 12 11.96 -3.49 7.06
N GLN A 13 11.06 -2.51 7.07
CA GLN A 13 11.38 -1.11 6.90
C GLN A 13 10.69 -0.32 8.01
N PHE A 14 11.38 0.73 8.46
CA PHE A 14 10.80 1.72 9.34
C PHE A 14 11.24 3.07 8.81
N SER A 15 10.27 3.87 8.38
CA SER A 15 10.50 5.18 7.77
C SER A 15 9.76 6.25 8.55
N TYR A 16 10.33 7.45 8.58
CA TYR A 16 9.68 8.65 9.10
C TYR A 16 9.72 9.70 8.00
N TYR A 17 8.64 10.45 7.88
CA TYR A 17 8.59 11.63 7.02
C TYR A 17 7.95 12.79 7.78
N ALA A 18 8.41 13.99 7.45
CA ALA A 18 7.86 15.24 7.97
C ALA A 18 8.05 16.32 6.92
N HIS A 19 6.96 16.97 6.56
CA HIS A 19 6.95 18.13 5.71
C HIS A 19 6.87 19.38 6.59
N ASN A 20 7.80 20.31 6.40
CA ASN A 20 7.78 21.59 7.09
C ASN A 20 6.77 22.51 6.41
N ILE A 21 5.54 22.50 6.89
CA ILE A 21 4.39 23.24 6.36
C ILE A 21 3.79 24.03 7.51
N THR A 22 3.47 25.30 7.27
CA THR A 22 2.74 26.15 8.23
C THR A 22 1.25 26.01 8.05
N ASP A 23 0.44 26.48 9.00
CA ASP A 23 -1.03 26.51 8.87
C ASP A 23 -1.56 27.50 7.82
N ASP A 24 -0.68 28.31 7.21
CA ASP A 24 -0.97 29.19 6.08
C ASP A 24 -1.19 28.39 4.78
N THR A 25 -2.25 27.58 4.76
CA THR A 25 -2.70 26.78 3.62
C THR A 25 -4.17 27.09 3.32
N PRO A 26 -4.68 26.79 2.11
CA PRO A 26 -6.11 26.90 1.79
C PRO A 26 -7.03 26.09 2.72
N TRP A 27 -6.48 25.16 3.48
CA TRP A 27 -7.19 24.30 4.44
C TRP A 27 -7.06 24.78 5.89
N GLY A 28 -6.26 25.82 6.16
CA GLY A 28 -6.05 26.36 7.50
C GLY A 28 -5.31 25.43 8.46
N THR A 29 -4.55 24.47 7.92
CA THR A 29 -3.76 23.50 8.69
C THR A 29 -2.50 23.10 7.91
N GLY A 30 -1.40 22.87 8.64
CA GLY A 30 -0.17 22.24 8.15
C GLY A 30 -0.14 20.71 8.29
N ASP A 31 -1.20 20.09 8.81
CA ASP A 31 -1.29 18.64 9.05
C ASP A 31 -1.49 17.83 7.77
N LEU A 32 -1.98 18.46 6.70
CA LEU A 32 -2.27 17.84 5.42
C LEU A 32 -1.57 18.59 4.29
N ILE A 33 -1.02 17.84 3.34
CA ILE A 33 -0.48 18.40 2.11
C ILE A 33 -1.21 17.82 0.89
N PRO A 34 -1.38 18.58 -0.19
CA PRO A 34 -1.92 18.06 -1.43
C PRO A 34 -0.90 17.16 -2.15
N MET A 35 -1.28 15.93 -2.44
CA MET A 35 -0.59 15.01 -3.35
C MET A 35 -1.34 14.94 -4.66
N GLY A 36 -0.64 14.99 -5.79
CA GLY A 36 -1.26 14.74 -7.09
C GLY A 36 -1.80 13.32 -7.17
N ALA A 37 -3.04 13.16 -7.62
CA ALA A 37 -3.60 11.86 -7.97
C ALA A 37 -4.21 11.91 -9.38
N TYR A 38 -4.87 10.82 -9.77
CA TYR A 38 -5.33 10.60 -11.13
C TYR A 38 -6.26 11.71 -11.67
N ASP A 39 -7.21 12.19 -10.86
CA ASP A 39 -8.26 13.14 -11.28
C ASP A 39 -8.18 14.51 -10.54
N PHE A 40 -7.72 14.52 -9.28
CA PHE A 40 -7.54 15.73 -8.48
C PHE A 40 -6.54 15.50 -7.34
N ALA A 41 -6.17 16.58 -6.64
CA ALA A 41 -5.26 16.50 -5.51
C ALA A 41 -5.93 15.86 -4.29
N TRP A 42 -5.22 14.97 -3.63
CA TRP A 42 -5.66 14.30 -2.40
C TRP A 42 -4.82 14.75 -1.20
N PRO A 43 -5.42 14.92 -0.01
CA PRO A 43 -4.66 15.24 1.19
C PRO A 43 -3.91 13.99 1.64
N VAL A 44 -2.66 14.19 2.02
CA VAL A 44 -1.84 13.19 2.69
C VAL A 44 -1.35 13.82 4.00
N ALA A 45 -1.25 13.03 5.06
CA ALA A 45 -0.72 13.55 6.32
C ALA A 45 0.69 14.11 6.09
N SER A 46 0.99 15.29 6.64
CA SER A 46 2.27 15.98 6.46
C SER A 46 3.40 15.34 7.27
N THR A 47 3.07 14.58 8.31
CA THR A 47 4.02 13.87 9.16
C THR A 47 3.51 12.48 9.49
N GLY A 48 4.41 11.48 9.45
CA GLY A 48 4.04 10.12 9.79
C GLY A 48 5.22 9.16 9.93
N LEU A 49 4.95 8.05 10.58
CA LEU A 49 5.82 6.89 10.73
C LEU A 49 5.25 5.73 9.90
N ILE A 50 6.12 5.07 9.13
CA ILE A 50 5.76 3.97 8.25
C ILE A 50 6.58 2.74 8.64
N PRO A 51 6.09 1.92 9.58
CA PRO A 51 6.53 0.53 9.68
C PRO A 51 5.98 -0.28 8.50
N ALA A 52 6.84 -1.12 7.93
CA ALA A 52 6.46 -2.04 6.86
C ALA A 52 7.21 -3.37 6.98
N LEU A 53 6.53 -4.45 6.61
CA LEU A 53 7.02 -5.82 6.58
C LEU A 53 6.66 -6.44 5.25
N SER A 54 7.60 -7.15 4.63
CA SER A 54 7.39 -7.94 3.41
C SER A 54 8.00 -9.31 3.63
N LEU A 55 7.16 -10.34 3.67
CA LEU A 55 7.55 -11.73 3.73
C LEU A 55 7.45 -12.35 2.34
N ARG A 56 8.54 -12.94 1.87
CA ARG A 56 8.62 -13.64 0.59
C ARG A 56 9.00 -15.10 0.83
N TYR A 57 8.38 -16.01 0.09
CA TYR A 57 8.80 -17.40 -0.02
C TYR A 57 9.73 -17.61 -1.23
N GLY A 58 10.71 -18.49 -1.10
CA GLY A 58 11.80 -18.70 -2.08
C GLY A 58 11.33 -19.17 -3.45
N GLY A 59 10.11 -19.73 -3.51
CA GLY A 59 9.42 -20.07 -4.74
C GLY A 59 8.76 -21.45 -4.64
N ILE A 60 7.72 -21.69 -5.42
CA ILE A 60 7.06 -22.99 -5.51
C ILE A 60 7.71 -23.81 -6.64
N ASP A 61 7.92 -25.11 -6.41
CA ASP A 61 8.33 -26.02 -7.48
C ASP A 61 7.23 -26.11 -8.56
N THR A 62 7.60 -25.75 -9.78
CA THR A 62 6.71 -25.66 -10.94
C THR A 62 7.04 -26.68 -12.02
N ALA A 63 7.97 -27.62 -11.77
CA ALA A 63 8.41 -28.60 -12.76
C ALA A 63 7.27 -29.46 -13.35
N GLY A 64 6.16 -29.61 -12.62
CA GLY A 64 4.95 -30.31 -13.08
C GLY A 64 4.02 -29.50 -13.98
N ILE A 65 4.26 -28.20 -14.19
CA ILE A 65 3.36 -27.29 -14.92
C ILE A 65 4.16 -26.55 -16.00
N SER A 66 4.17 -27.10 -17.21
CA SER A 66 5.08 -26.68 -18.30
C SER A 66 4.94 -25.24 -18.79
N TRP A 67 3.87 -24.53 -18.43
CA TRP A 67 3.64 -23.14 -18.84
C TRP A 67 3.97 -22.12 -17.73
N ILE A 68 4.29 -22.58 -16.51
CA ILE A 68 4.72 -21.73 -15.40
C ILE A 68 6.21 -21.95 -15.18
N ASP A 69 7.01 -20.89 -15.34
CA ASP A 69 8.46 -20.96 -15.12
C ASP A 69 8.82 -20.72 -13.65
N SER A 70 8.06 -19.86 -12.96
CA SER A 70 8.24 -19.64 -11.53
C SER A 70 7.00 -19.03 -10.87
N VAL A 71 6.85 -19.32 -9.57
CA VAL A 71 5.88 -18.66 -8.69
C VAL A 71 6.59 -18.28 -7.41
N THR A 72 6.51 -17.01 -7.03
CA THR A 72 7.05 -16.50 -5.77
C THR A 72 5.92 -15.85 -4.97
N PRO A 73 5.35 -16.57 -3.98
CA PRO A 73 4.39 -16.00 -3.06
C PRO A 73 4.99 -14.94 -2.14
N TYR A 74 4.19 -13.94 -1.79
CA TYR A 74 4.54 -12.92 -0.80
C TYR A 74 3.33 -12.45 0.02
N ALA A 75 3.64 -11.91 1.19
CA ALA A 75 2.71 -11.23 2.06
C ALA A 75 3.36 -9.93 2.55
N GLU A 76 2.67 -8.82 2.36
CA GLU A 76 3.16 -7.49 2.71
C GLU A 76 2.18 -6.80 3.64
N TRP A 77 2.72 -6.04 4.57
CA TRP A 77 1.97 -5.19 5.49
C TRP A 77 2.71 -3.87 5.64
N SER A 78 1.97 -2.78 5.63
CA SER A 78 2.47 -1.46 6.00
C SER A 78 1.36 -0.67 6.65
N THR A 79 1.73 0.27 7.51
CA THR A 79 0.78 1.26 8.03
C THR A 79 1.42 2.62 8.11
N ILE A 80 0.64 3.68 7.87
CA ILE A 80 1.06 5.05 8.09
C ILE A 80 0.45 5.51 9.42
N LEU A 81 1.28 5.56 10.45
CA LEU A 81 0.95 6.11 11.76
C LEU A 81 1.17 7.63 11.70
N LYS A 82 0.10 8.39 11.85
CA LYS A 82 0.12 9.84 11.73
C LYS A 82 0.36 10.45 13.09
N THR A 83 0.97 11.62 13.14
CA THR A 83 1.31 12.28 14.42
C THR A 83 0.17 13.12 14.98
N VAL A 84 -0.88 13.36 14.20
CA VAL A 84 -2.10 14.06 14.64
C VAL A 84 -3.00 13.05 15.33
N ASP A 85 -3.38 13.30 16.57
CA ASP A 85 -4.10 12.34 17.43
C ASP A 85 -5.47 11.92 16.86
N ASP A 86 -6.15 12.83 16.17
CA ASP A 86 -7.47 12.59 15.58
C ASP A 86 -7.40 11.81 14.24
N TYR A 87 -6.21 11.56 13.70
CA TYR A 87 -6.05 10.88 12.42
C TYR A 87 -5.85 9.38 12.61
N ASN A 88 -6.70 8.57 11.98
CA ASN A 88 -6.54 7.13 12.07
C ASN A 88 -5.29 6.66 11.31
N ALA A 89 -4.70 5.55 11.72
CA ALA A 89 -3.65 4.89 10.95
C ALA A 89 -4.18 4.45 9.57
N SER A 90 -3.31 4.38 8.56
CA SER A 90 -3.69 3.91 7.22
C SER A 90 -2.95 2.64 6.90
N THR A 91 -3.63 1.50 7.01
CA THR A 91 -3.00 0.18 6.87
C THR A 91 -3.26 -0.41 5.49
N LEU A 92 -2.24 -1.06 4.92
CA LEU A 92 -2.35 -1.87 3.71
C LEU A 92 -1.75 -3.24 3.97
N VAL A 93 -2.53 -4.28 3.67
CA VAL A 93 -2.09 -5.67 3.62
C VAL A 93 -2.21 -6.14 2.17
N THR A 94 -1.16 -6.76 1.64
CA THR A 94 -1.20 -7.40 0.32
C THR A 94 -0.79 -8.86 0.45
N LEU A 95 -1.61 -9.76 -0.06
CA LEU A 95 -1.28 -11.17 -0.23
C LEU A 95 -1.23 -11.45 -1.72
N GLY A 96 -0.11 -11.96 -2.21
CA GLY A 96 0.06 -12.12 -3.64
C GLY A 96 1.15 -13.09 -4.03
N ALA A 97 1.38 -13.13 -5.33
CA ALA A 97 2.46 -13.89 -5.93
C ALA A 97 2.92 -13.21 -7.22
N SER A 98 4.23 -13.27 -7.45
CA SER A 98 4.81 -12.95 -8.76
C SER A 98 5.03 -14.23 -9.54
N TRP A 99 4.71 -14.18 -10.82
CA TRP A 99 4.73 -15.31 -11.74
C TRP A 99 5.60 -14.97 -12.93
N THR A 100 6.38 -15.94 -13.39
CA THR A 100 6.92 -15.94 -14.74
C THR A 100 6.24 -17.07 -15.51
N VAL A 101 5.66 -16.73 -16.64
CA VAL A 101 4.81 -17.61 -17.46
C VAL A 101 5.31 -17.55 -18.90
N LEU A 102 5.45 -18.71 -19.54
CA LEU A 102 5.86 -18.85 -20.93
C LEU A 102 7.16 -18.07 -21.29
N GLY A 103 8.09 -17.95 -20.35
CA GLY A 103 9.41 -17.35 -20.50
C GLY A 103 9.46 -15.82 -20.64
N ALA A 104 8.32 -15.15 -20.84
CA ALA A 104 8.28 -13.73 -21.18
C ALA A 104 7.12 -12.95 -20.54
N LEU A 105 6.13 -13.63 -19.96
CA LEU A 105 5.01 -12.99 -19.28
C LEU A 105 5.28 -12.93 -17.77
N TYR A 106 5.34 -11.73 -17.25
CA TYR A 106 5.43 -11.44 -15.82
C TYR A 106 4.04 -11.08 -15.32
N VAL A 107 3.53 -11.84 -14.36
CA VAL A 107 2.22 -11.58 -13.77
C VAL A 107 2.41 -11.28 -12.29
N TYR A 108 1.69 -10.28 -11.79
CA TYR A 108 1.47 -10.07 -10.36
C TYR A 108 0.00 -10.29 -10.06
N SER A 109 -0.29 -11.15 -9.10
CA SER A 109 -1.65 -11.38 -8.60
C SER A 109 -1.73 -10.95 -7.14
N ASP A 110 -2.56 -9.98 -6.83
CA ASP A 110 -2.64 -9.35 -5.51
C ASP A 110 -4.06 -9.32 -4.99
N LEU A 111 -4.27 -9.81 -3.78
CA LEU A 111 -5.38 -9.42 -2.92
C LEU A 111 -4.87 -8.35 -1.95
N ALA A 112 -5.26 -7.11 -2.18
CA ALA A 112 -4.96 -6.00 -1.30
C ALA A 112 -6.17 -5.68 -0.41
N ILE A 113 -5.93 -5.44 0.88
CA ILE A 113 -6.94 -5.12 1.88
C ILE A 113 -6.44 -3.91 2.67
N SER A 114 -7.27 -2.89 2.85
CA SER A 114 -6.83 -1.65 3.47
C SER A 114 -7.97 -0.90 4.15
N ASP A 115 -7.62 -0.21 5.23
CA ASP A 115 -8.44 0.80 5.91
C ASP A 115 -7.85 2.20 5.77
N GLY A 116 -7.20 2.52 4.64
CA GLY A 116 -6.63 3.85 4.47
C GLY A 116 -5.70 4.03 3.26
N ASN A 117 -5.93 3.37 2.14
CA ASN A 117 -5.02 3.41 0.99
C ASN A 117 -5.76 3.61 -0.33
N PHE A 118 -5.31 4.60 -1.12
CA PHE A 118 -5.89 4.93 -2.43
C PHE A 118 -5.90 3.76 -3.43
N PHE A 119 -5.06 2.75 -3.24
CA PHE A 119 -4.98 1.60 -4.14
C PHE A 119 -6.23 0.71 -4.07
N VAL A 120 -6.86 0.56 -2.91
CA VAL A 120 -7.82 -0.54 -2.66
C VAL A 120 -9.27 -0.18 -2.97
N GLY A 121 -9.63 1.10 -2.87
CA GLY A 121 -10.97 1.58 -3.14
C GLY A 121 -11.40 2.64 -2.14
N ASN A 122 -12.61 3.15 -2.32
CA ASN A 122 -13.03 4.40 -1.71
C ASN A 122 -14.55 4.43 -1.37
N THR A 123 -15.16 3.24 -1.29
CA THR A 123 -16.59 3.08 -1.07
C THR A 123 -16.94 3.45 0.37
N GLY A 124 -17.80 4.45 0.57
CA GLY A 124 -18.17 4.93 1.90
C GLY A 124 -17.37 6.14 2.37
N ASP A 125 -16.46 6.65 1.53
CA ASP A 125 -15.76 7.90 1.77
C ASP A 125 -16.66 9.11 1.62
N ASP A 126 -16.48 10.08 2.52
CA ASP A 126 -17.12 11.39 2.46
C ASP A 126 -16.17 12.44 1.86
N TYR A 127 -16.41 12.73 0.59
CA TYR A 127 -15.68 13.72 -0.21
C TYR A 127 -16.12 15.16 0.09
N GLY A 128 -17.24 15.35 0.80
CA GLY A 128 -17.72 16.66 1.22
C GLY A 128 -16.84 17.29 2.29
N ASN A 129 -16.05 16.46 3.01
CA ASN A 129 -15.09 16.91 4.00
C ASN A 129 -13.72 16.24 3.77
N ILE A 130 -12.88 16.89 2.96
CA ILE A 130 -11.53 16.40 2.65
C ILE A 130 -10.58 16.40 3.86
N LEU A 131 -10.91 17.11 4.94
CA LEU A 131 -10.06 17.20 6.12
C LEU A 131 -10.21 16.02 7.06
N THR A 132 -11.41 15.45 7.18
CA THR A 132 -11.68 14.37 8.16
C THR A 132 -12.67 13.31 7.66
N GLY A 133 -13.18 13.37 6.43
CA GLY A 133 -14.23 12.48 5.92
C GLY A 133 -13.74 11.30 5.06
N VAL A 134 -12.45 11.22 4.79
CA VAL A 134 -11.87 10.37 3.74
C VAL A 134 -11.07 9.20 4.34
N ASN A 135 -11.28 7.95 3.89
CA ASN A 135 -10.56 6.74 4.31
C ASN A 135 -9.25 6.50 3.53
N HIS A 136 -8.32 7.46 3.56
CA HIS A 136 -7.07 7.41 2.80
C HIS A 136 -5.85 7.85 3.63
N VAL A 137 -4.69 8.01 2.98
CA VAL A 137 -3.40 8.31 3.64
C VAL A 137 -3.32 9.69 4.34
N GLY A 138 -4.35 10.53 4.15
CA GLY A 138 -4.58 11.83 4.80
C GLY A 138 -5.02 11.69 6.24
N ALA A 139 -6.15 12.27 6.62
CA ALA A 139 -6.67 12.13 7.99
C ALA A 139 -7.20 10.73 8.31
N ASN A 140 -7.58 9.97 7.29
CA ASN A 140 -8.23 8.68 7.43
C ASN A 140 -9.46 8.72 8.34
N GLY A 141 -10.52 9.42 7.90
CA GLY A 141 -11.70 9.78 8.70
C GLY A 141 -12.55 8.64 9.24
N ASN A 142 -12.36 7.43 8.70
CA ASN A 142 -13.03 6.22 9.15
C ASN A 142 -12.06 5.03 9.04
N ASN A 143 -12.38 3.92 9.71
CA ASN A 143 -11.58 2.68 9.72
C ASN A 143 -12.26 1.56 8.95
N GLN A 144 -12.97 1.89 7.86
CA GLN A 144 -13.65 0.87 7.05
C GLN A 144 -12.63 0.10 6.21
N TRP A 145 -12.71 -1.23 6.24
CA TRP A 145 -11.82 -2.05 5.44
C TRP A 145 -12.40 -2.30 4.06
N HIS A 146 -11.59 -2.05 3.04
CA HIS A 146 -11.87 -2.35 1.64
C HIS A 146 -10.92 -3.42 1.13
N TRP A 147 -11.25 -4.02 -0.01
CA TRP A 147 -10.38 -4.97 -0.67
C TRP A 147 -10.39 -4.77 -2.19
N ARG A 148 -9.27 -5.13 -2.83
CA ARG A 148 -9.07 -5.10 -4.27
C ARG A 148 -8.34 -6.36 -4.69
N LEU A 149 -8.89 -7.03 -5.69
CA LEU A 149 -8.18 -8.05 -6.43
C LEU A 149 -7.56 -7.41 -7.68
N ASN A 150 -6.25 -7.57 -7.84
CA ASN A 150 -5.49 -6.98 -8.94
C ASN A 150 -4.67 -8.06 -9.65
N PHE A 151 -4.70 -8.02 -10.98
CA PHE A 151 -3.82 -8.80 -11.83
C PHE A 151 -3.08 -7.84 -12.76
N ASN A 152 -1.77 -7.74 -12.60
CA ASN A 152 -0.92 -6.93 -13.48
C ASN A 152 -0.15 -7.85 -14.42
N PHE A 153 -0.16 -7.53 -15.72
CA PHE A 153 0.52 -8.29 -16.75
C PHE A 153 1.59 -7.42 -17.41
N GLY A 154 2.83 -7.89 -17.38
CA GLY A 154 3.95 -7.32 -18.11
C GLY A 154 4.48 -8.33 -19.10
N TYR A 155 4.74 -7.88 -20.33
CA TYR A 155 5.37 -8.71 -21.36
C TYR A 155 6.71 -8.10 -21.72
N TYR A 156 7.77 -8.91 -21.68
CA TYR A 156 9.11 -8.49 -22.07
C TYR A 156 9.50 -9.17 -23.38
N PHE A 157 9.88 -8.36 -24.39
CA PHE A 157 10.21 -8.78 -25.75
C PHE A 157 11.71 -8.67 -26.06
#